data_AF-A0A379W553-F1
#
_entry.id   AF-A0A379W553-F1
#
_cell.length_a   1.000
_cell.length_b   1.000
_cell.length_c   1.000
_cell.angle_alpha   90.00
_cell.angle_beta   90.00
_cell.angle_gamma   90.00
#
_symmetry.space_group_name_H-M   'P 1'
#
loop_
_entity.id
_entity.type
_entity.pdbx_description
1 polymer ?
#
loop_
_entity_poly.entity_id
_entity_poly.type
_entity_poly.pdbx_seq_one_letter_code
_entity_poly.pdbx_strand_id
1 'polypeptide(L)'
;MAVCLDWADVVRDGIVWDFFGAVTLVRRHLDTLEQQLGCRFTHAATSFPPGTDPRISINVLESAGLEVSHVLDEPTAVADLLALDNAGVVDIGGGTTGIAIVKQGKVTYSADEATGGHHISLTLAGNRRIPLEEAEQYKRSNAQEIWPVVKPVYERWRKSLLATLKGKELLIYGWRAVPVCSRAWRRYFASVSRSYRCIYRSTACL
;
A
#
# COMPACT_ATOMS: atom_id res chain seq x y z
N MET A 1 -18.92 8.86 6.52
CA MET A 1 -17.87 8.28 5.66
C MET A 1 -18.16 6.79 5.56
N ALA A 2 -18.46 6.28 4.36
CA ALA A 2 -18.69 4.86 4.11
C ALA A 2 -17.47 4.30 3.36
N VAL A 3 -17.09 3.06 3.67
CA VAL A 3 -15.91 2.41 3.10
C VAL A 3 -16.24 0.94 2.87
N CYS A 4 -15.94 0.43 1.69
CA CYS A 4 -15.95 -1.00 1.37
C CYS A 4 -14.52 -1.48 1.14
N LEU A 5 -14.17 -2.60 1.76
CA LEU A 5 -12.86 -3.22 1.67
C LEU A 5 -13.06 -4.73 1.56
N ASP A 6 -12.49 -5.32 0.52
CA ASP A 6 -12.45 -6.77 0.32
C ASP A 6 -11.02 -7.20 0.02
N TRP A 7 -10.68 -8.41 0.47
CA TRP A 7 -9.47 -9.06 -0.01
C TRP A 7 -9.68 -9.49 -1.47
N ALA A 8 -8.73 -9.13 -2.33
CA ALA A 8 -8.80 -9.40 -3.75
C ALA A 8 -7.42 -9.72 -4.30
N ASP A 9 -7.32 -10.81 -5.07
CA ASP A 9 -6.14 -11.16 -5.84
C ASP A 9 -6.39 -10.82 -7.31
N VAL A 10 -6.50 -9.52 -7.59
CA VAL A 10 -6.79 -9.01 -8.94
C VAL A 10 -5.65 -8.16 -9.51
N VAL A 11 -4.74 -7.70 -8.65
CA VAL A 11 -3.53 -6.96 -9.03
C VAL A 11 -2.30 -7.68 -8.54
N ARG A 12 -1.31 -7.87 -9.43
CA ARG A 12 0.01 -8.40 -9.09
C ARG A 12 1.06 -7.55 -9.77
N ASP A 13 1.98 -6.99 -8.98
CA ASP A 13 3.14 -6.22 -9.46
C ASP A 13 2.78 -5.12 -10.49
N GLY A 14 1.69 -4.38 -10.23
CA GLY A 14 1.23 -3.30 -11.10
C GLY A 14 0.39 -3.73 -12.31
N ILE A 15 0.03 -5.01 -12.40
CA ILE A 15 -0.78 -5.57 -13.48
C ILE A 15 -2.12 -6.04 -12.91
N VAL A 16 -3.23 -5.58 -13.49
CA VAL A 16 -4.57 -6.13 -13.24
C VAL A 16 -4.68 -7.45 -14.01
N TRP A 17 -4.42 -8.57 -13.35
CA TRP A 17 -4.37 -9.88 -13.99
C TRP A 17 -5.75 -10.57 -14.06
N ASP A 18 -6.65 -10.22 -13.14
CA ASP A 18 -8.07 -10.60 -13.19
C ASP A 18 -8.95 -9.35 -13.37
N PHE A 19 -9.03 -8.90 -14.61
CA PHE A 19 -9.77 -7.68 -14.97
C PHE A 19 -11.28 -7.80 -14.69
N PHE A 20 -11.90 -8.91 -15.06
CA PHE A 20 -13.33 -9.11 -14.83
C PHE A 20 -13.65 -9.24 -13.34
N GLY A 21 -12.80 -9.91 -12.56
CA GLY A 21 -12.91 -9.94 -11.10
C GLY A 21 -12.80 -8.56 -10.49
N ALA A 22 -11.83 -7.74 -10.91
CA ALA A 22 -11.68 -6.36 -10.45
C ALA A 22 -12.95 -5.52 -10.72
N VAL A 23 -13.50 -5.57 -11.94
CA VAL A 23 -14.73 -4.84 -12.30
C VAL A 23 -15.92 -5.32 -11.48
N THR A 24 -16.05 -6.64 -11.28
CA THR A 24 -17.14 -7.23 -10.49
C THR A 24 -17.07 -6.80 -9.03
N LEU A 25 -15.86 -6.74 -8.45
CA LEU A 25 -15.65 -6.27 -7.09
C LEU A 25 -16.04 -4.80 -6.94
N VAL A 26 -15.61 -3.94 -7.87
CA VAL A 26 -15.96 -2.51 -7.85
C VAL A 26 -17.47 -2.33 -7.95
N ARG A 27 -18.15 -3.02 -8.86
CA ARG A 27 -19.63 -2.94 -8.97
C ARG A 27 -20.32 -3.36 -7.69
N ARG A 28 -19.88 -4.44 -7.04
CA ARG A 28 -20.43 -4.88 -5.75
C ARG A 28 -20.22 -3.84 -4.65
N HIS A 29 -19.05 -3.19 -4.62
CA HIS A 29 -18.78 -2.09 -3.69
C HIS A 29 -19.70 -0.90 -3.95
N LEU A 30 -19.89 -0.51 -5.22
CA LEU A 30 -20.82 0.54 -5.60
C LEU A 30 -22.23 0.20 -5.13
N ASP A 31 -22.76 -0.97 -5.47
CA ASP A 31 -24.10 -1.40 -5.04
C ASP A 31 -24.27 -1.32 -3.51
N THR A 32 -23.26 -1.76 -2.76
CA THR A 32 -23.26 -1.71 -1.29
C THR A 32 -23.30 -0.26 -0.78
N LEU A 33 -22.46 0.61 -1.34
CA LEU A 33 -22.37 2.01 -0.93
C LEU A 33 -23.61 2.81 -1.34
N GLU A 34 -24.14 2.58 -2.53
CA GLU A 34 -25.36 3.22 -3.04
C GLU A 34 -26.58 2.85 -2.17
N GLN A 35 -26.69 1.59 -1.75
CA GLN A 35 -27.73 1.16 -0.80
C GLN A 35 -27.57 1.84 0.57
N GLN A 36 -26.35 2.00 1.06
CA GLN A 36 -26.09 2.63 2.36
C GLN A 36 -26.31 4.14 2.35
N LEU A 37 -26.00 4.81 1.23
CA LEU A 37 -25.99 6.27 1.13
C LEU A 37 -27.22 6.83 0.42
N GLY A 38 -28.01 5.99 -0.25
CA GLY A 38 -29.24 6.38 -0.93
C GLY A 38 -29.03 7.25 -2.17
N CYS A 39 -27.85 7.20 -2.78
CA CYS A 39 -27.51 7.92 -4.00
C CYS A 39 -26.78 7.02 -5.00
N ARG A 40 -26.74 7.43 -6.27
CA ARG A 40 -25.93 6.75 -7.29
C ARG A 40 -24.61 7.48 -7.52
N PHE A 41 -23.55 6.71 -7.76
CA PHE A 41 -22.25 7.24 -8.15
C PHE A 41 -22.10 7.22 -9.67
N THR A 42 -21.75 8.37 -10.24
CA THR A 42 -21.47 8.48 -11.69
C THR A 42 -20.02 8.82 -11.96
N HIS A 43 -19.28 9.29 -10.97
CA HIS A 43 -17.88 9.71 -11.10
C HIS A 43 -17.02 9.08 -10.02
N ALA A 44 -15.74 8.87 -10.33
CA ALA A 44 -14.74 8.45 -9.37
C ALA A 44 -13.39 9.13 -9.61
N ALA A 45 -12.61 9.24 -8.56
CA ALA A 45 -11.18 9.53 -8.63
C ALA A 45 -10.40 8.26 -8.29
N THR A 46 -9.22 8.10 -8.86
CA THR A 46 -8.38 6.92 -8.61
C THR A 46 -6.92 7.28 -8.47
N SER A 47 -6.15 6.34 -7.92
CA SER A 47 -4.70 6.39 -7.92
C SER A 47 -4.08 5.17 -8.61
N PHE A 48 -2.80 5.31 -8.97
CA PHE A 48 -2.01 4.23 -9.56
C PHE A 48 -0.59 4.18 -8.94
N PRO A 49 0.01 2.99 -8.83
CA PRO A 49 1.40 2.87 -8.40
C PRO A 49 2.34 3.61 -9.34
N PRO A 50 3.37 4.31 -8.85
CA PRO A 50 4.31 4.96 -9.74
C PRO A 50 5.01 3.94 -10.66
N GLY A 51 5.46 4.41 -11.83
CA GLY A 51 6.07 3.54 -12.84
C GLY A 51 5.11 2.59 -13.58
N THR A 52 3.81 2.61 -13.27
CA THR A 52 2.78 1.86 -14.00
C THR A 52 1.92 2.77 -14.87
N ASP A 53 1.17 2.20 -15.82
CA ASP A 53 0.21 2.95 -16.64
C ASP A 53 -1.06 3.21 -15.81
N PRO A 54 -1.52 4.48 -15.66
CA PRO A 54 -2.74 4.78 -14.92
C PRO A 54 -3.99 4.06 -15.45
N ARG A 55 -3.98 3.62 -16.71
CA ARG A 55 -5.08 2.86 -17.32
C ARG A 55 -5.38 1.55 -16.61
N ILE A 56 -4.46 1.01 -15.81
CA ILE A 56 -4.75 -0.17 -14.99
C ILE A 56 -5.95 0.06 -14.07
N SER A 57 -6.09 1.26 -13.48
CA SER A 57 -7.20 1.60 -12.59
C SER A 57 -8.37 2.22 -13.35
N ILE A 58 -8.08 3.08 -14.33
CA ILE A 58 -9.11 3.79 -15.12
C ILE A 58 -10.03 2.79 -15.83
N ASN A 59 -9.45 1.81 -16.53
CA ASN A 59 -10.24 0.86 -17.32
C ASN A 59 -11.22 0.04 -16.45
N VAL A 60 -10.82 -0.28 -15.21
CA VAL A 60 -11.67 -1.01 -14.25
C VAL A 60 -12.84 -0.14 -13.82
N LEU A 61 -12.60 1.13 -13.49
CA LEU A 61 -13.66 2.05 -13.06
C LEU A 61 -14.64 2.40 -14.19
N GLU A 62 -14.13 2.69 -15.38
CA GLU A 62 -14.97 2.94 -16.56
C GLU A 62 -15.83 1.72 -16.91
N SER A 63 -15.23 0.52 -16.85
CA SER A 63 -15.98 -0.73 -17.05
C SER A 63 -16.99 -1.00 -15.94
N ALA A 64 -16.78 -0.47 -14.73
CA ALA A 64 -17.76 -0.51 -13.65
C ALA A 64 -18.92 0.50 -13.83
N GLY A 65 -18.84 1.40 -14.82
CA GLY A 65 -19.87 2.37 -15.15
C GLY A 65 -19.64 3.77 -14.57
N LEU A 66 -18.41 4.08 -14.17
CA LEU A 66 -18.02 5.37 -13.59
C LEU A 66 -17.23 6.22 -14.58
N GLU A 67 -17.46 7.52 -14.60
CA GLU A 67 -16.59 8.49 -15.27
C GLU A 67 -15.41 8.84 -14.36
N VAL A 68 -14.18 8.73 -14.87
CA VAL A 68 -12.99 9.05 -14.06
C VAL A 68 -12.69 10.54 -14.13
N SER A 69 -12.93 11.25 -13.04
CA SER A 69 -12.76 12.72 -12.96
C SER A 69 -11.33 13.14 -12.66
N HIS A 70 -10.61 12.35 -11.86
CA HIS A 70 -9.24 12.63 -11.45
C HIS A 70 -8.42 11.35 -11.32
N VAL A 71 -7.15 11.45 -11.70
CA VAL A 71 -6.17 10.37 -11.61
C VAL A 71 -4.90 10.93 -10.99
N LEU A 72 -4.45 10.32 -9.90
CA LEU A 72 -3.28 10.75 -9.13
C LEU A 72 -2.29 9.59 -9.04
N ASP A 73 -0.99 9.85 -8.98
CA ASP A 73 -0.10 8.80 -8.48
C ASP A 73 -0.36 8.57 -6.98
N GLU A 74 -0.19 7.34 -6.52
CA GLU A 74 -0.43 6.95 -5.11
C GLU A 74 0.28 7.87 -4.10
N PRO A 75 1.57 8.21 -4.27
CA PRO A 75 2.24 9.15 -3.38
C PRO A 75 1.59 10.53 -3.30
N THR A 76 1.16 11.10 -4.43
CA THR A 76 0.46 12.38 -4.47
C THR A 76 -0.89 12.27 -3.78
N ALA A 77 -1.66 11.20 -4.01
CA ALA A 77 -2.93 10.98 -3.34
C ALA A 77 -2.77 10.92 -1.81
N VAL A 78 -1.71 10.26 -1.31
CA VAL A 78 -1.40 10.20 0.13
C VAL A 78 -0.96 11.58 0.66
N ALA A 79 -0.14 12.30 -0.09
CA ALA A 79 0.33 13.63 0.29
C ALA A 79 -0.84 14.61 0.46
N ASP A 80 -1.78 14.59 -0.49
CA ASP A 80 -2.98 15.44 -0.49
C ASP A 80 -3.92 15.05 0.65
N LEU A 81 -4.22 13.74 0.81
CA LEU A 81 -5.13 13.24 1.84
C LEU A 81 -4.67 13.61 3.25
N LEU A 82 -3.36 13.61 3.50
CA LEU A 82 -2.76 13.87 4.81
C LEU A 82 -2.25 15.31 4.96
N ALA A 83 -2.45 16.17 3.95
CA ALA A 83 -1.94 17.53 3.89
C ALA A 83 -0.46 17.61 4.27
N LEU A 84 0.35 16.71 3.69
CA LEU A 84 1.76 16.59 4.04
C LEU A 84 2.56 17.77 3.51
N ASP A 85 3.41 18.32 4.37
CA ASP A 85 4.46 19.25 3.96
C ASP A 85 5.80 18.82 4.56
N ASN A 86 6.85 18.85 3.74
CA ASN A 86 8.22 18.42 4.10
C ASN A 86 8.24 17.01 4.75
N ALA A 87 7.70 16.03 4.02
CA ALA A 87 7.51 14.65 4.48
C ALA A 87 8.12 13.61 3.53
N GLY A 88 8.49 12.46 4.06
CA GLY A 88 8.75 11.25 3.28
C GLY A 88 7.57 10.30 3.42
N VAL A 89 7.03 9.80 2.31
CA VAL A 89 5.98 8.77 2.28
C VAL A 89 6.64 7.45 1.89
N VAL A 90 6.28 6.39 2.60
CA VAL A 90 6.73 5.02 2.33
C VAL A 90 5.48 4.16 2.28
N ASP A 91 5.10 3.74 1.07
CA ASP A 91 4.00 2.83 0.86
C ASP A 91 4.52 1.42 0.63
N ILE A 92 4.13 0.46 1.47
CA ILE A 92 4.55 -0.93 1.35
C ILE A 92 3.35 -1.73 0.88
N GLY A 93 3.25 -1.96 -0.42
CA GLY A 93 2.23 -2.80 -1.03
C GLY A 93 2.54 -4.30 -0.96
N GLY A 94 1.78 -5.08 -1.71
CA GLY A 94 2.00 -6.53 -1.86
C GLY A 94 3.30 -6.84 -2.60
N GLY A 95 3.47 -6.30 -3.81
CA GLY A 95 4.64 -6.56 -4.66
C GLY A 95 5.74 -5.50 -4.55
N THR A 96 5.34 -4.24 -4.38
CA THR A 96 6.19 -3.06 -4.48
C THR A 96 6.21 -2.23 -3.20
N THR A 97 7.27 -1.43 -3.03
CA THR A 97 7.39 -0.43 -1.98
C THR A 97 7.72 0.90 -2.63
N GLY A 98 6.76 1.83 -2.58
CA GLY A 98 6.92 3.18 -3.07
C GLY A 98 7.52 4.09 -2.01
N ILE A 99 8.48 4.92 -2.40
CA ILE A 99 9.08 5.96 -1.56
C ILE A 99 8.93 7.29 -2.27
N ALA A 100 8.31 8.25 -1.59
CA ALA A 100 8.16 9.59 -2.11
C ALA A 100 8.58 10.66 -1.11
N ILE A 101 8.94 11.84 -1.62
CA ILE A 101 9.30 12.99 -0.80
C ILE A 101 8.43 14.17 -1.21
N VAL A 102 7.67 14.66 -0.25
CA VAL A 102 6.81 15.82 -0.37
C VAL A 102 7.54 17.04 0.19
N LYS A 103 7.61 18.12 -0.60
CA LYS A 103 8.10 19.43 -0.16
C LYS A 103 7.17 20.51 -0.66
N GLN A 104 6.82 21.46 0.20
CA GLN A 104 5.87 22.54 -0.13
C GLN A 104 4.55 21.98 -0.69
N GLY A 105 4.05 20.91 -0.08
CA GLY A 105 2.83 20.21 -0.51
C GLY A 105 2.91 19.50 -1.87
N LYS A 106 4.10 19.35 -2.47
CA LYS A 106 4.28 18.68 -3.77
C LYS A 106 5.24 17.51 -3.68
N VAL A 107 4.93 16.42 -4.38
CA VAL A 107 5.87 15.31 -4.56
C VAL A 107 7.05 15.79 -5.43
N THR A 108 8.24 15.81 -4.84
CA THR A 108 9.50 16.25 -5.48
C THR A 108 10.41 15.10 -5.86
N TYR A 109 10.12 13.91 -5.34
CA TYR A 109 10.82 12.67 -5.63
C TYR A 109 9.86 11.52 -5.42
N SER A 110 9.90 10.54 -6.31
CA SER A 110 9.18 9.27 -6.20
C SER A 110 10.06 8.16 -6.77
N ALA A 111 10.07 7.01 -6.12
CA ALA A 111 10.78 5.82 -6.56
C ALA A 111 10.06 4.57 -6.05
N ASP A 112 10.06 3.52 -6.85
CA ASP A 112 9.53 2.21 -6.46
C ASP A 112 10.63 1.17 -6.37
N GLU A 113 10.49 0.31 -5.38
CA GLU A 113 11.29 -0.89 -5.26
C GLU A 113 10.41 -2.12 -5.51
N ALA A 114 10.92 -3.07 -6.28
CA ALA A 114 10.30 -4.38 -6.50
C ALA A 114 10.42 -5.25 -5.24
N THR A 115 9.80 -4.81 -4.15
CA THR A 115 9.76 -5.51 -2.88
C THR A 115 8.56 -5.09 -2.04
N GLY A 116 7.96 -6.02 -1.30
CA GLY A 116 6.70 -5.76 -0.58
C GLY A 116 6.26 -6.95 0.25
N GLY A 117 5.00 -6.95 0.70
CA GLY A 117 4.41 -8.01 1.52
C GLY A 117 4.56 -9.43 0.98
N HIS A 118 4.66 -9.61 -0.35
CA HIS A 118 4.89 -10.88 -1.03
C HIS A 118 6.25 -11.48 -0.68
N HIS A 119 7.29 -10.66 -0.51
CA HIS A 119 8.61 -11.15 -0.09
C HIS A 119 8.61 -11.72 1.33
N ILE A 120 7.73 -11.21 2.20
CA ILE A 120 7.50 -11.78 3.53
C ILE A 120 6.91 -13.18 3.38
N SER A 121 5.88 -13.32 2.55
CA SER A 121 5.19 -14.59 2.31
C SER A 121 6.09 -15.62 1.64
N LEU A 122 6.93 -15.21 0.67
CA LEU A 122 7.97 -16.06 0.09
C LEU A 122 8.98 -16.56 1.13
N THR A 123 9.44 -15.67 2.01
CA THR A 123 10.38 -16.04 3.09
C THR A 123 9.75 -17.04 4.05
N LEU A 124 8.47 -16.85 4.37
CA LEU A 124 7.71 -17.76 5.24
C LEU A 124 7.43 -19.10 4.57
N ALA A 125 7.04 -19.11 3.29
CA ALA A 125 6.82 -20.31 2.51
C ALA A 125 8.08 -21.17 2.47
N GLY A 126 9.24 -20.56 2.16
CA GLY A 126 10.53 -21.24 2.16
C GLY A 126 10.93 -21.77 3.55
N ASN A 127 10.73 -20.97 4.60
CA ASN A 127 11.04 -21.37 5.97
C ASN A 127 10.18 -22.53 6.47
N ARG A 128 8.87 -22.52 6.17
CA ARG A 128 7.89 -23.49 6.68
C ARG A 128 7.62 -24.66 5.73
N ARG A 129 8.14 -24.62 4.50
CA ARG A 129 7.87 -25.61 3.44
C ARG A 129 6.38 -25.73 3.11
N ILE A 130 5.67 -24.62 3.11
CA ILE A 130 4.23 -24.54 2.81
C ILE A 130 3.99 -23.78 1.49
N PRO A 131 2.86 -24.00 0.79
CA PRO A 131 2.47 -23.21 -0.36
C PRO A 131 2.42 -21.70 -0.05
N LEU A 132 2.64 -20.87 -1.07
CA LEU A 132 2.69 -19.41 -0.91
C LEU A 132 1.37 -18.84 -0.34
N GLU A 133 0.24 -19.39 -0.77
CA GLU A 133 -1.09 -18.98 -0.28
C GLU A 133 -1.25 -19.27 1.21
N GLU A 134 -0.81 -20.45 1.67
CA GLU A 134 -0.81 -20.81 3.08
C GLU A 134 0.15 -19.90 3.89
N ALA A 135 1.30 -19.54 3.32
CA ALA A 135 2.23 -18.60 3.94
C ALA A 135 1.65 -17.17 4.06
N GLU A 136 0.89 -16.71 3.06
CA GLU A 136 0.16 -15.43 3.10
C GLU A 136 -0.89 -15.42 4.22
N GLN A 137 -1.67 -16.49 4.33
CA GLN A 137 -2.62 -16.66 5.43
C GLN A 137 -1.91 -16.71 6.79
N TYR A 138 -0.81 -17.46 6.89
CA TYR A 138 -0.03 -17.59 8.10
C TYR A 138 0.56 -16.24 8.55
N LYS A 139 1.10 -15.44 7.60
CA LYS A 139 1.62 -14.09 7.84
C LYS A 139 0.59 -13.19 8.52
N ARG A 140 -0.68 -13.26 8.09
CA ARG A 140 -1.78 -12.42 8.57
C ARG A 140 -2.20 -12.80 9.98
N SER A 141 -2.30 -14.10 10.27
CA SER A 141 -2.77 -14.61 11.57
C SER A 141 -1.69 -14.69 12.65
N ASN A 142 -0.39 -14.77 12.28
CA ASN A 142 0.71 -15.06 13.21
C ASN A 142 1.78 -13.96 13.23
N ALA A 143 1.36 -12.71 13.05
CA ALA A 143 2.24 -11.56 12.84
C ALA A 143 3.34 -11.34 13.91
N GLN A 144 3.13 -11.79 15.15
CA GLN A 144 4.13 -11.67 16.22
C GLN A 144 5.22 -12.73 16.15
N GLU A 145 4.89 -13.95 15.71
CA GLU A 145 5.78 -15.12 15.72
C GLU A 145 6.75 -15.13 14.54
N ILE A 146 6.36 -14.49 13.43
CA ILE A 146 7.13 -14.52 12.19
C ILE A 146 8.40 -13.66 12.21
N TRP A 147 8.54 -12.75 13.19
CA TRP A 147 9.60 -11.74 13.20
C TRP A 147 11.01 -12.28 12.98
N PRO A 148 11.48 -13.34 13.68
CA PRO A 148 12.83 -13.86 13.49
C PRO A 148 13.11 -14.31 12.05
N VAL A 149 12.08 -14.83 11.38
CA VAL A 149 12.16 -15.35 10.01
C VAL A 149 12.14 -14.21 9.00
N VAL A 150 11.29 -13.21 9.21
CA VAL A 150 11.05 -12.15 8.22
C VAL A 150 11.96 -10.94 8.41
N LYS A 151 12.68 -10.86 9.54
CA LYS A 151 13.61 -9.77 9.84
C LYS A 151 14.52 -9.41 8.66
N PRO A 152 15.18 -10.34 7.93
CA PRO A 152 16.06 -9.99 6.82
C PRO A 152 15.39 -9.17 5.70
N VAL A 153 14.11 -9.46 5.38
CA VAL A 153 13.33 -8.69 4.40
C VAL A 153 13.19 -7.24 4.85
N TYR A 154 12.93 -7.04 6.15
CA TYR A 154 12.77 -5.73 6.76
C TYR A 154 14.11 -4.98 6.84
N GLU A 155 15.23 -5.68 7.04
CA GLU A 155 16.56 -5.07 7.02
C GLU A 155 16.94 -4.54 5.63
N ARG A 156 16.53 -5.24 4.57
CA ARG A 156 16.69 -4.77 3.19
C ARG A 156 15.93 -3.47 2.95
N TRP A 157 14.64 -3.43 3.31
CA TRP A 157 13.83 -2.20 3.20
C TRP A 157 14.43 -1.05 3.98
N ARG A 158 14.87 -1.29 5.23
CA ARG A 158 15.50 -0.25 6.03
C ARG A 158 16.74 0.33 5.35
N LYS A 159 17.62 -0.51 4.80
CA LYS A 159 18.83 -0.04 4.09
C LYS A 159 18.47 0.84 2.90
N SER A 160 17.45 0.45 2.14
CA SER A 160 17.03 1.17 0.94
C SER A 160 16.37 2.52 1.29
N LEU A 161 15.44 2.54 2.25
CA LEU A 161 14.88 3.78 2.80
C LEU A 161 15.98 4.73 3.29
N LEU A 162 16.97 4.22 4.03
CA LEU A 162 18.08 5.03 4.54
C LEU A 162 18.92 5.64 3.43
N ALA A 163 19.16 4.91 2.34
CA ALA A 163 19.89 5.44 1.19
C ALA A 163 19.11 6.61 0.55
N THR A 164 17.80 6.45 0.38
CA THR A 164 16.92 7.45 -0.25
C THR A 164 16.70 8.71 0.61
N LEU A 165 16.67 8.53 1.93
CA LEU A 165 16.40 9.60 2.91
C LEU A 165 17.66 10.27 3.47
N LYS A 166 18.86 9.80 3.10
CA LYS A 166 20.14 10.32 3.62
C LYS A 166 20.24 11.84 3.42
N GLY A 167 20.49 12.57 4.52
CA GLY A 167 20.67 14.03 4.51
C GLY A 167 19.38 14.84 4.44
N LYS A 168 18.20 14.21 4.63
CA LYS A 168 16.90 14.87 4.56
C LYS A 168 16.24 14.87 5.95
N GLU A 169 15.93 16.03 6.49
CA GLU A 169 15.11 16.17 7.70
C GLU A 169 13.63 16.09 7.30
N LEU A 170 13.08 14.88 7.28
CA LEU A 170 11.69 14.62 6.88
C LEU A 170 10.94 13.83 7.95
N LEU A 171 9.65 14.16 8.11
CA LEU A 171 8.71 13.29 8.81
C LEU A 171 8.39 12.10 7.92
N ILE A 172 8.62 10.88 8.42
CA ILE A 172 8.34 9.65 7.64
C ILE A 172 6.96 9.13 7.98
N TYR A 173 6.15 8.98 6.94
CA TYR A 173 4.79 8.48 6.93
C TYR A 173 4.75 7.12 6.24
N GLY A 174 4.39 6.06 6.97
CA GLY A 174 4.32 4.69 6.43
C GLY A 174 2.88 4.22 6.21
N TRP A 175 2.55 3.79 4.99
CA TRP A 175 1.30 3.06 4.68
C TRP A 175 1.50 1.57 4.90
N ARG A 176 0.51 0.91 5.53
CA ARG A 176 0.64 -0.47 6.00
C ARG A 176 -0.38 -1.35 5.36
N ALA A 177 0.17 -2.29 4.62
CA ALA A 177 -0.55 -3.37 4.02
C ALA A 177 -0.28 -4.68 4.80
N VAL A 178 0.39 -4.67 5.96
CA VAL A 178 0.59 -5.91 6.74
C VAL A 178 0.44 -5.63 8.24
N PRO A 179 -0.29 -6.47 9.01
CA PRO A 179 -0.40 -6.36 10.47
C PRO A 179 0.92 -6.68 11.21
N VAL A 180 2.00 -6.94 10.48
CA VAL A 180 3.29 -7.27 11.05
C VAL A 180 3.95 -6.01 11.60
N CYS A 181 3.79 -5.92 12.91
CA CYS A 181 4.70 -5.31 13.86
C CYS A 181 4.43 -3.85 14.22
N SER A 182 3.68 -3.65 15.29
CA SER A 182 3.47 -2.34 15.92
C SER A 182 4.60 -1.95 16.89
N ARG A 183 5.46 -2.88 17.33
CA ARG A 183 6.57 -2.58 18.28
C ARG A 183 7.97 -2.74 17.68
N ALA A 184 8.31 -3.88 17.06
CA ALA A 184 9.67 -4.06 16.51
C ALA A 184 9.91 -3.14 15.32
N TRP A 185 8.95 -3.00 14.38
CA TRP A 185 9.04 -2.03 13.28
C TRP A 185 9.20 -0.60 13.77
N ARG A 186 8.37 -0.16 14.74
CA ARG A 186 8.47 1.18 15.32
C ARG A 186 9.84 1.40 15.94
N ARG A 187 10.36 0.45 16.73
CA ARG A 187 11.72 0.54 17.29
C ARG A 187 12.81 0.51 16.21
N TYR A 188 12.60 -0.25 15.14
CA TYR A 188 13.59 -0.48 14.08
C TYR A 188 13.72 0.70 13.12
N PHE A 189 12.63 1.43 12.85
CA PHE A 189 12.62 2.64 12.02
C PHE A 189 12.63 3.95 12.82
N ALA A 190 12.30 3.95 14.12
CA ALA A 190 12.46 5.15 14.96
C ALA A 190 13.92 5.59 15.11
N SER A 191 14.89 4.71 14.82
CA SER A 191 16.32 5.08 14.76
C SER A 191 16.72 5.73 13.44
N VAL A 192 15.85 5.72 12.43
CA VAL A 192 16.14 6.21 11.06
C VAL A 192 15.77 7.69 10.89
N SER A 193 14.81 8.22 11.65
CA SER A 193 14.49 9.65 11.64
C SER A 193 14.12 10.16 13.03
N ARG A 194 14.37 11.46 13.30
CA ARG A 194 14.01 12.12 14.56
C ARG A 194 12.49 12.12 14.85
N SER A 195 11.65 11.81 13.86
CA SER A 195 10.19 11.80 13.98
C SER A 195 9.56 10.90 12.91
N TYR A 196 9.42 9.61 13.22
CA TYR A 196 8.67 8.64 12.42
C TYR A 196 7.21 8.57 12.90
N ARG A 197 6.25 8.75 12.00
CA ARG A 197 4.82 8.64 12.31
C ARG A 197 4.15 7.58 11.42
N CYS A 198 3.74 6.48 12.04
CA CYS A 198 2.89 5.49 11.39
C CYS A 198 1.46 6.04 11.26
N ILE A 199 0.91 6.07 10.05
CA ILE A 199 -0.43 6.65 9.78
C ILE A 199 -1.54 5.77 10.33
N TYR A 200 -1.41 4.44 10.25
CA TYR A 200 -2.39 3.51 10.81
C TYR A 200 -1.96 2.97 12.18
N ARG A 201 -2.81 3.20 13.20
CA ARG A 201 -2.64 2.66 14.55
C ARG A 201 -3.35 1.32 14.79
N SER A 202 -4.32 0.92 13.97
CA SER A 202 -5.21 -0.21 14.35
C SER A 202 -5.99 -0.92 13.25
N THR A 203 -5.84 -0.60 11.96
CA THR A 203 -6.53 -1.34 10.89
C THR A 203 -5.50 -2.06 10.03
N ALA A 204 -5.63 -3.37 9.97
CA ALA A 204 -4.99 -4.19 8.96
C ALA A 204 -5.52 -3.73 7.60
N CYS A 205 -4.70 -3.06 6.80
CA CYS A 205 -4.80 -3.17 5.35
C CYS A 205 -3.95 -4.39 4.95
N LEU A 206 -4.44 -5.11 3.91
CA LEU A 206 -4.18 -6.49 3.41
C LEU A 206 -4.54 -7.67 4.32
#